data_AF-A0AAD4DP15-F1
#
_entry.id   AF-A0AAD4DP15-F1
#
_cell.length_a   1.000
_cell.length_b   1.000
_cell.length_c   1.000
_cell.angle_alpha   90.00
_cell.angle_beta   90.00
_cell.angle_gamma   90.00
#
_symmetry.space_group_name_H-M   'P 1'
#
loop_
_entity.id
_entity.type
_entity.pdbx_description
1 polymer ?
#
loop_
_entity_poly.entity_id
_entity_poly.type
_entity_poly.pdbx_seq_one_letter_code
_entity_poly.pdbx_strand_id
1 'polypeptide(L)'
;MSVKPPSLFWALLALGQFLHISRQVVSVSITTPLPDLDKVSEIELQAGLTSGQFTSVDLIKAYFSRIEEAILQVPMLRAVTNLSALQEAAILDYEQLTYVPRSALHGIPVLVKDNVATVAFEGVAKRLREAGAIILGMFPEGAA
;
A
#
# COMPACT_ATOMS: atom_id res chain seq x y z
N MET A 1 -32.04 -61.65 -30.56
CA MET A 1 -31.16 -61.01 -29.55
C MET A 1 -29.72 -61.16 -29.99
N SER A 2 -29.06 -60.06 -30.33
CA SER A 2 -27.59 -59.96 -30.42
C SER A 2 -27.24 -58.48 -30.39
N VAL A 3 -26.90 -58.01 -29.19
CA VAL A 3 -26.60 -56.60 -28.90
C VAL A 3 -25.17 -56.33 -29.37
N LYS A 4 -24.99 -55.48 -30.38
CA LYS A 4 -23.66 -54.97 -30.76
C LYS A 4 -23.22 -53.95 -29.70
N PRO A 5 -22.03 -54.07 -29.09
CA PRO A 5 -21.52 -53.05 -28.18
C PRO A 5 -21.10 -51.77 -28.94
N PRO A 6 -21.13 -50.60 -28.28
CA PRO A 6 -21.08 -49.30 -28.93
C PRO A 6 -19.68 -48.92 -29.41
N SER A 7 -19.68 -48.04 -30.41
CA SER A 7 -18.53 -47.50 -31.13
C SER A 7 -17.43 -46.97 -30.22
N LEU A 8 -16.19 -47.33 -30.55
CA LEU A 8 -14.90 -46.81 -30.05
C LEU A 8 -14.73 -45.27 -30.20
N PHE A 9 -15.77 -44.57 -30.62
CA PHE A 9 -15.74 -43.15 -30.95
C PHE A 9 -15.68 -42.25 -29.70
N TRP A 10 -16.12 -42.74 -28.53
CA TRP A 10 -16.05 -41.98 -27.27
C TRP A 10 -14.73 -42.16 -26.50
N ALA A 11 -13.93 -43.19 -26.80
CA ALA A 11 -12.71 -43.49 -26.04
C ALA A 11 -11.54 -42.51 -26.32
N LEU A 12 -11.58 -41.77 -27.44
CA LEU A 12 -10.53 -40.83 -27.82
C LEU A 12 -10.77 -39.38 -27.36
N LEU A 13 -11.96 -39.06 -26.81
CA LEU A 13 -12.24 -37.72 -26.26
C LEU A 13 -11.99 -37.61 -24.75
N ALA A 14 -11.51 -38.66 -24.09
CA ALA A 14 -11.19 -38.67 -22.67
C ALA A 14 -9.70 -38.42 -22.37
N LEU A 15 -8.90 -38.10 -23.38
CA LEU A 15 -7.44 -37.87 -23.26
C LEU A 15 -7.07 -36.37 -23.30
N GLY A 16 -7.88 -35.53 -22.65
CA GLY A 16 -7.66 -34.07 -22.61
C GLY A 16 -7.90 -33.44 -21.25
N GLN A 17 -8.02 -34.24 -20.18
CA GLN A 17 -8.21 -33.74 -18.82
C GLN A 17 -6.93 -33.94 -18.02
N PHE A 18 -5.84 -33.32 -18.47
CA PHE A 18 -4.60 -33.23 -17.72
C PHE A 18 -4.26 -31.76 -17.47
N LEU A 19 -4.39 -31.37 -16.20
CA LEU A 19 -3.68 -30.27 -15.53
C LEU A 19 -4.05 -28.83 -15.94
N HIS A 20 -5.26 -28.40 -15.57
CA HIS A 20 -5.44 -27.03 -15.10
C HIS A 20 -5.60 -27.05 -13.57
N ILE A 21 -4.49 -27.30 -12.88
CA ILE A 21 -4.35 -26.87 -11.49
C ILE A 21 -4.19 -25.36 -11.57
N SER A 22 -5.31 -24.65 -11.41
CA SER A 22 -5.28 -23.24 -11.05
C SER A 22 -4.56 -23.15 -9.71
N ARG A 23 -3.30 -22.70 -9.73
CA ARG A 23 -2.54 -22.37 -8.52
C ARG A 23 -3.27 -21.19 -7.87
N GLN A 24 -4.27 -21.47 -7.03
CA GLN A 24 -4.88 -20.46 -6.18
C GLN A 24 -3.80 -19.98 -5.23
N VAL A 25 -3.22 -18.82 -5.52
CA VAL A 25 -2.47 -18.07 -4.53
C VAL A 25 -3.51 -17.57 -3.54
N VAL A 26 -3.71 -18.33 -2.47
CA VAL A 26 -4.48 -17.86 -1.32
C VAL A 26 -3.64 -16.75 -0.69
N SER A 27 -3.97 -15.50 -1.02
CA SER A 27 -3.44 -14.34 -0.30
C SER A 27 -4.04 -14.36 1.10
N VAL A 28 -3.31 -14.94 2.04
CA VAL A 28 -3.63 -14.79 3.46
C VAL A 28 -3.33 -13.35 3.82
N SER A 29 -4.37 -12.52 3.92
CA SER A 29 -4.25 -11.17 4.47
C SER A 29 -4.06 -11.29 5.98
N ILE A 30 -2.82 -11.40 6.42
CA ILE A 30 -2.50 -11.29 7.85
C ILE A 30 -2.60 -9.79 8.16
N THR A 31 -3.77 -9.34 8.62
CA THR A 31 -3.88 -7.99 9.18
C THR A 31 -3.29 -8.03 10.59
N THR A 32 -1.97 -7.99 10.68
CA THR A 32 -1.33 -7.67 11.96
C THR A 32 -1.79 -6.26 12.34
N PRO A 33 -2.28 -6.03 13.56
CA PRO A 33 -2.78 -4.72 13.94
C PRO A 33 -1.65 -3.69 13.86
N LEU A 34 -1.94 -2.57 13.22
CA LEU A 34 -1.03 -1.43 13.20
C LEU A 34 -0.78 -0.93 14.64
N PRO A 35 0.41 -0.40 14.93
CA PRO A 35 0.70 0.23 16.21
C PRO A 35 -0.18 1.48 16.40
N ASP A 36 -0.24 1.97 17.64
CA ASP A 36 -0.92 3.22 17.95
C ASP A 36 -0.21 4.40 17.26
N LEU A 37 -0.77 4.86 16.13
CA LEU A 37 -0.14 5.87 15.26
C LEU A 37 0.10 7.22 15.94
N ASP A 38 -0.53 7.48 17.10
CA ASP A 38 -0.37 8.72 17.85
C ASP A 38 0.85 8.69 18.79
N LYS A 39 1.41 7.50 19.04
CA LYS A 39 2.51 7.28 19.99
C LYS A 39 3.70 6.56 19.39
N VAL A 40 3.52 5.93 18.24
CA VAL A 40 4.56 5.17 17.55
C VAL A 40 5.63 6.12 17.02
N SER A 41 6.89 5.74 17.19
CA SER A 41 8.03 6.44 16.61
C SER A 41 8.30 6.01 15.17
N GLU A 42 9.00 6.86 14.41
CA GLU A 42 9.45 6.56 13.05
C GLU A 42 10.30 5.27 13.00
N ILE A 43 11.13 5.04 14.04
CA ILE A 43 11.97 3.86 14.17
C ILE A 43 11.11 2.58 14.30
N GLU A 44 10.06 2.63 15.12
CA GLU A 44 9.14 1.50 15.30
C GLU A 44 8.32 1.23 14.04
N LEU A 45 7.89 2.28 13.34
CA LEU A 45 7.23 2.15 12.04
C LEU A 45 8.14 1.47 11.02
N GLN A 46 9.39 1.91 10.91
CA GLN A 46 10.37 1.33 10.01
C GLN A 46 10.68 -0.12 10.37
N ALA A 47 10.76 -0.45 11.66
CA ALA A 47 10.96 -1.83 12.13
C ALA A 47 9.75 -2.73 11.76
N GLY A 48 8.53 -2.22 11.89
CA GLY A 48 7.31 -2.91 11.48
C GLY A 48 7.24 -3.17 9.97
N LEU A 49 7.58 -2.17 9.14
CA LEU A 49 7.70 -2.32 7.69
C LEU A 49 8.78 -3.34 7.31
N THR A 50 9.96 -3.25 7.92
CA THR A 50 11.10 -4.11 7.61
C THR A 50 10.84 -5.56 8.01
N SER A 51 10.11 -5.79 9.11
CA SER A 51 9.71 -7.13 9.56
C SER A 51 8.48 -7.68 8.83
N GLY A 52 7.82 -6.88 7.98
CA GLY A 52 6.61 -7.28 7.27
C GLY A 52 5.38 -7.42 8.16
N GLN A 53 5.38 -6.79 9.34
CA GLN A 53 4.19 -6.75 10.21
C GLN A 53 3.03 -6.02 9.55
N PHE A 54 3.33 -4.99 8.77
CA PHE A 54 2.38 -4.25 7.96
C PHE A 54 3.11 -3.68 6.74
N THR A 55 2.34 -3.23 5.75
CA THR A 55 2.87 -2.60 4.53
C THR A 55 2.78 -1.08 4.59
N SER A 56 3.51 -0.39 3.72
CA SER A 56 3.38 1.05 3.53
C SER A 56 1.95 1.39 3.11
N VAL A 57 1.32 0.57 2.25
CA VAL A 57 -0.09 0.72 1.86
C VAL A 57 -1.02 0.69 3.09
N ASP A 58 -0.78 -0.21 4.03
CA ASP A 58 -1.59 -0.29 5.27
C ASP A 58 -1.42 0.98 6.11
N LEU A 59 -0.19 1.47 6.25
CA LEU A 59 0.09 2.74 6.94
C LEU A 59 -0.63 3.92 6.28
N ILE A 60 -0.50 4.09 4.95
CA ILE A 60 -1.14 5.21 4.24
C ILE A 60 -2.65 5.20 4.44
N LYS A 61 -3.31 4.04 4.33
CA LYS A 61 -4.75 3.92 4.57
C LYS A 61 -5.15 4.33 5.98
N ALA A 62 -4.39 3.90 6.98
CA ALA A 62 -4.67 4.22 8.37
C ALA A 62 -4.48 5.71 8.67
N TYR A 63 -3.45 6.36 8.11
CA TYR A 63 -3.28 7.80 8.23
C TYR A 63 -4.36 8.59 7.49
N PHE A 64 -4.80 8.14 6.31
CA PHE A 64 -5.94 8.77 5.63
C PHE A 64 -7.22 8.68 6.42
N SER A 65 -7.54 7.51 7.01
CA SER A 65 -8.71 7.38 7.91
C SER A 65 -8.64 8.37 9.08
N ARG A 66 -7.48 8.49 9.73
CA ARG A 66 -7.27 9.45 10.82
C ARG A 66 -7.41 10.91 10.36
N ILE A 67 -6.87 11.25 9.20
CA ILE A 67 -6.99 12.61 8.64
C ILE A 67 -8.46 12.94 8.35
N GLU A 68 -9.21 12.01 7.76
CA GLU A 68 -10.64 12.18 7.51
C GLU A 68 -11.43 12.37 8.81
N GLU A 69 -11.17 11.56 9.84
CA GLU A 69 -11.78 11.70 11.16
C GLU A 69 -11.46 13.07 11.79
N ALA A 70 -10.20 13.52 11.71
CA ALA A 70 -9.79 14.81 12.24
C ALA A 70 -10.47 15.99 11.51
N ILE A 71 -10.61 15.92 10.18
CA ILE A 71 -11.31 16.93 9.38
C ILE A 71 -12.80 16.98 9.75
N LEU A 72 -13.44 15.84 9.98
CA LEU A 72 -14.85 15.79 10.39
C LEU A 72 -15.08 16.42 11.76
N GLN A 73 -14.12 16.32 12.68
CA GLN A 73 -14.21 16.91 14.01
C GLN A 73 -13.88 18.41 14.05
N VAL A 74 -13.07 18.89 13.11
CA VAL A 74 -12.64 20.29 13.04
C VAL A 74 -13.07 20.89 11.70
N PRO A 75 -14.26 21.52 11.60
CA PRO A 75 -14.81 22.01 10.33
C PRO A 75 -13.93 23.03 9.56
N MET A 76 -12.96 23.64 10.25
CA MET A 76 -11.99 24.59 9.68
C MET A 76 -10.72 23.92 9.16
N LEU A 77 -10.45 22.67 9.55
CA LEU A 77 -9.27 21.93 9.12
C LEU A 77 -9.44 21.52 7.66
N ARG A 78 -8.54 21.99 6.80
CA ARG A 78 -8.48 21.61 5.39
C ARG A 78 -7.15 20.91 5.16
N ALA A 79 -7.18 19.67 4.67
CA ALA A 79 -5.99 18.98 4.18
C ALA A 79 -6.19 18.69 2.69
N VAL A 80 -5.17 18.96 1.89
CA VAL A 80 -5.15 18.50 0.49
C VAL A 80 -4.51 17.12 0.48
N THR A 81 -5.29 16.08 0.26
CA THR A 81 -4.79 14.69 0.19
C THR A 81 -4.16 14.39 -1.16
N ASN A 82 -3.04 13.68 -1.14
CA ASN A 82 -2.34 13.25 -2.35
C ASN A 82 -2.95 11.96 -2.89
N LEU A 83 -3.60 12.04 -4.05
CA LEU A 83 -4.24 10.89 -4.71
C LEU A 83 -3.26 9.80 -5.14
N SER A 84 -1.96 10.12 -5.32
CA SER A 84 -0.94 9.13 -5.70
C SER A 84 -0.32 8.40 -4.50
N ALA A 85 -0.60 8.79 -3.26
CA ALA A 85 0.10 8.25 -2.09
C ALA A 85 -0.03 6.72 -1.95
N LEU A 86 -1.20 6.15 -2.25
CA LEU A 86 -1.41 4.69 -2.22
C LEU A 86 -0.63 3.97 -3.32
N GLN A 87 -0.48 4.60 -4.49
CA GLN A 87 0.29 4.05 -5.59
C GLN A 87 1.79 4.09 -5.29
N GLU A 88 2.26 5.21 -4.73
CA GLU A 88 3.64 5.36 -4.26
C GLU A 88 3.97 4.32 -3.18
N ALA A 89 3.04 4.11 -2.23
CA ALA A 89 3.19 3.10 -1.19
C ALA A 89 3.36 1.68 -1.77
N ALA A 90 2.51 1.30 -2.71
CA ALA A 90 2.59 -0.02 -3.34
C ALA A 90 3.91 -0.24 -4.10
N ILE A 91 4.45 0.80 -4.73
CA ILE A 91 5.76 0.75 -5.38
C ILE A 91 6.87 0.54 -4.34
N LEU A 92 6.84 1.27 -3.23
CA LEU A 92 7.86 1.17 -2.19
C LEU A 92 7.79 -0.17 -1.44
N ASP A 93 6.59 -0.74 -1.26
CA ASP A 93 6.41 -2.08 -0.73
C ASP A 93 7.02 -3.14 -1.65
N TYR A 94 6.84 -3.00 -2.97
CA TYR A 94 7.51 -3.88 -3.94
C TYR A 94 9.04 -3.73 -3.90
N GLU A 95 9.53 -2.50 -3.78
CA GLU A 95 10.97 -2.24 -3.65
C GLU A 95 11.54 -2.84 -2.38
N GLN A 96 10.83 -2.79 -1.25
CA GLN A 96 11.24 -3.40 0.02
C GLN A 96 11.46 -4.91 -0.11
N LEU A 97 10.67 -5.59 -0.95
CA LEU A 97 10.77 -7.02 -1.18
C LEU A 97 11.88 -7.41 -2.18
N THR A 98 12.25 -6.49 -3.07
CA THR A 98 13.09 -6.78 -4.24
C THR A 98 14.49 -6.17 -4.11
N TYR A 99 14.63 -5.09 -3.36
CA TYR A 99 15.83 -4.25 -3.25
C TYR A 99 16.12 -3.84 -1.81
N VAL A 100 17.21 -3.10 -1.63
CA VAL A 100 17.56 -2.48 -0.35
C VAL A 100 16.70 -1.23 -0.14
N PRO A 101 16.17 -0.97 1.07
CA PRO A 101 15.41 0.25 1.36
C PRO A 101 16.22 1.50 1.05
N ARG A 102 15.56 2.54 0.50
CA ARG A 102 16.23 3.77 0.05
C ARG A 102 16.84 4.57 1.20
N SER A 103 16.14 4.62 2.34
CA SER A 103 16.59 5.27 3.58
C SER A 103 15.75 4.82 4.78
N ALA A 104 15.97 5.43 5.94
CA ALA A 104 15.12 5.25 7.13
C ALA A 104 13.70 5.81 6.98
N LEU A 105 13.40 6.51 5.88
CA LEU A 105 12.07 7.00 5.54
C LEU A 105 11.36 6.15 4.48
N HIS A 106 11.96 5.03 4.05
CA HIS A 106 11.39 4.21 2.99
C HIS A 106 10.02 3.65 3.37
N GLY A 107 8.97 4.10 2.67
CA GLY A 107 7.59 3.72 2.94
C GLY A 107 6.90 4.54 4.05
N ILE A 108 7.59 5.50 4.65
CA ILE A 108 7.06 6.28 5.78
C ILE A 108 6.17 7.43 5.26
N PRO A 109 4.92 7.57 5.78
CA PRO A 109 4.06 8.70 5.48
C PRO A 109 4.58 10.01 6.08
N VAL A 110 4.53 11.09 5.30
CA VAL A 110 4.89 12.44 5.73
C VAL A 110 3.80 13.42 5.29
N LEU A 111 3.42 14.32 6.20
CA LEU A 111 2.60 15.49 5.92
C LEU A 111 3.49 16.72 5.87
N VAL A 112 3.31 17.55 4.85
CA VAL A 112 4.10 18.77 4.67
C VAL A 112 3.23 19.98 5.01
N LYS A 113 3.79 20.92 5.78
CA LYS A 113 3.12 22.18 6.11
C LYS A 113 3.34 23.21 4.98
N ASP A 114 2.32 24.00 4.66
CA ASP A 114 2.34 24.99 3.57
C ASP A 114 3.22 26.23 3.83
N ASN A 115 3.90 26.29 4.99
CA ASN A 115 4.89 27.33 5.29
C ASN A 115 6.18 27.21 4.42
N VAL A 116 6.24 26.23 3.53
CA VAL A 116 7.33 26.05 2.57
C VAL A 116 6.90 26.72 1.26
N ALA A 117 7.54 27.84 0.89
CA ALA A 117 7.25 28.52 -0.38
C ALA A 117 7.18 27.53 -1.55
N THR A 118 6.24 27.69 -2.49
CA THR A 118 5.91 26.67 -3.51
C THR A 118 7.12 26.09 -4.26
N VAL A 119 8.12 26.90 -4.57
CA VAL A 119 9.39 26.45 -5.19
C VAL A 119 10.27 25.64 -4.22
N ALA A 120 10.30 26.01 -2.95
CA ALA A 120 10.96 25.25 -1.91
C ALA A 120 10.18 23.95 -1.60
N PHE A 121 8.85 23.95 -1.73
CA PHE A 121 8.02 22.76 -1.52
C PHE A 121 8.37 21.68 -2.54
N GLU A 122 8.47 22.01 -3.83
CA GLU A 122 8.84 21.03 -4.85
C GLU A 122 10.24 20.44 -4.60
N GLY A 123 11.21 21.29 -4.21
CA GLY A 123 12.55 20.84 -3.84
C GLY A 123 12.57 19.92 -2.63
N VAL A 124 11.81 20.26 -1.57
CA VAL A 124 11.70 19.44 -0.35
C VAL A 124 10.98 18.13 -0.64
N ALA A 125 9.85 18.19 -1.35
CA ALA A 125 9.05 17.04 -1.73
C ALA A 125 9.87 16.05 -2.58
N LYS A 126 10.66 16.56 -3.53
CA LYS A 126 11.57 15.74 -4.32
C LYS A 126 12.58 14.99 -3.45
N ARG A 127 13.26 15.69 -2.52
CA ARG A 127 14.25 15.08 -1.62
C ARG A 127 13.62 14.02 -0.71
N LEU A 128 12.41 14.28 -0.22
CA LEU A 128 11.66 13.32 0.59
C LEU A 128 11.32 12.06 -0.21
N ARG A 129 10.81 12.21 -1.44
CA ARG A 129 10.53 11.07 -2.33
C ARG A 129 11.78 10.30 -2.74
N GLU A 130 12.90 10.98 -2.96
CA GLU A 130 14.21 10.34 -3.22
C GLU A 130 14.65 9.49 -2.01
N ALA A 131 14.40 9.97 -0.79
CA ALA A 131 14.61 9.20 0.44
C ALA A 131 13.59 8.05 0.63
N GLY A 132 12.54 7.98 -0.17
CA GLY A 132 11.49 6.96 -0.08
C GLY A 132 10.33 7.32 0.85
N ALA A 133 10.22 8.57 1.29
CA ALA A 133 9.05 9.04 2.03
C ALA A 133 7.84 9.21 1.10
N ILE A 134 6.64 8.99 1.63
CA ILE A 134 5.37 9.14 0.92
C ILE A 134 4.66 10.39 1.41
N ILE A 135 4.41 11.33 0.52
CA ILE A 135 3.76 12.59 0.88
C ILE A 135 2.25 12.36 0.87
N LEU A 136 1.63 12.45 2.04
CA LEU A 136 0.18 12.29 2.24
C LEU A 136 -0.60 13.50 1.73
N GLY A 137 -0.01 14.68 1.76
CA GLY A 137 -0.70 15.91 1.47
C GLY A 137 -0.03 17.16 2.02
N MET A 138 -0.72 18.29 1.86
CA MET A 138 -0.32 19.57 2.42
C MET A 138 -1.41 20.17 3.31
N PHE A 139 -0.98 20.85 4.38
CA PHE A 139 -1.85 21.66 5.23
C PHE A 139 -1.66 23.15 4.94
N PRO A 140 -2.67 23.84 4.38
CA PRO A 140 -2.61 25.25 4.05
C PRO A 140 -2.45 26.12 5.29
N GLU A 141 -1.75 27.24 5.14
CA GLU A 141 -1.58 28.21 6.22
C GLU A 141 -2.95 28.83 6.62
N GLY A 142 -3.19 28.98 7.92
CA GLY A 142 -4.42 29.58 8.46
C GLY A 142 -5.62 28.63 8.63
N ALA A 143 -5.43 27.32 8.51
CA ALA A 143 -6.48 26.31 8.72
C ALA A 143 -6.67 25.85 10.19
N ALA A 144 -6.25 26.66 11.17
CA ALA A 144 -6.37 26.38 12.61
C ALA A 144 -6.95 27.57 13.37
#